data_AF-A0A2P6RAJ0-F1
#
_entry.id   AF-A0A2P6RAJ0-F1
#
_cell.length_a   1.000
_cell.length_b   1.000
_cell.length_c   1.000
_cell.angle_alpha   90.00
_cell.angle_beta   90.00
_cell.angle_gamma   90.00
#
_symmetry.space_group_name_H-M   'P 1'
#
loop_
_entity.id
_entity.type
_entity.pdbx_description
1 polymer ?
#
loop_
_entity_poly.entity_id
_entity_poly.type
_entity_poly.pdbx_seq_one_letter_code
_entity_poly.pdbx_strand_id
1 'polypeptide(L)'
;MQYTEGEHHRHHRSRGIGILHSNTAKVRSIKARSVPLLSAPVFMSPGDRIHNDDVFDYDVNPYVLVTWSGAPSSKILGYMASRDWVKLADKEVKIYDYMISCKDMVFPWSSDLGKIEEFMAEKVRRGADQGVPEVGGRVGWPDGSWKVGAAIRMRESDKERLEELVKAGIDVVVLDSSQGNSIYQIELIKYIKKMYSDLDVVCGNVLTVSQAQNLIQAGVDGLRVGMGSGSICTTQEVWVGGRGQV
;
A
#
# COMPACT_ATOMS: atom_id res chain seq x y z
N MET A 1 -13.36 -4.65 -12.60
CA MET A 1 -12.09 -4.36 -11.91
C MET A 1 -11.36 -3.31 -12.76
N GLN A 2 -11.33 -2.06 -12.34
CA GLN A 2 -10.67 -1.00 -13.10
C GLN A 2 -9.15 -1.11 -12.89
N TYR A 3 -8.41 -1.28 -13.98
CA TYR A 3 -6.98 -1.02 -14.02
C TYR A 3 -6.81 0.44 -14.41
N THR A 4 -6.32 1.27 -13.49
CA THR A 4 -5.94 2.65 -13.80
C THR A 4 -4.43 2.70 -13.95
N GLU A 5 -3.96 2.69 -15.21
CA GLU A 5 -2.68 3.30 -15.54
C GLU A 5 -2.81 4.81 -15.33
N GLY A 6 -1.90 5.40 -14.56
CA GLY A 6 -1.54 6.80 -14.75
C GLY A 6 -2.22 7.90 -13.93
N GLU A 7 -3.19 7.62 -13.04
CA GLU A 7 -3.76 8.68 -12.18
C GLU A 7 -3.60 8.39 -10.69
N HIS A 8 -2.79 9.21 -10.02
CA HIS A 8 -2.61 9.29 -8.56
C HIS A 8 -3.87 9.80 -7.84
N HIS A 9 -5.06 9.29 -8.18
CA HIS A 9 -6.33 9.72 -7.61
C HIS A 9 -6.96 8.65 -6.71
N ARG A 10 -6.74 8.83 -5.40
CA ARG A 10 -7.75 8.72 -4.31
C ARG A 10 -8.63 7.47 -4.21
N HIS A 11 -8.26 6.30 -4.74
CA HIS A 11 -9.01 5.06 -4.45
C HIS A 11 -8.73 4.46 -3.06
N HIS A 12 -7.69 4.91 -2.37
CA HIS A 12 -7.35 4.44 -1.01
C HIS A 12 -8.28 4.98 0.10
N ARG A 13 -9.36 5.69 -0.24
CA ARG A 13 -10.38 6.14 0.72
C ARG A 13 -11.76 5.48 0.51
N SER A 14 -11.82 4.41 -0.26
CA SER A 14 -12.99 3.52 -0.33
C SER A 14 -12.55 2.12 0.10
N ARG A 15 -13.48 1.28 0.57
CA ARG A 15 -13.24 -0.12 0.99
C ARG A 15 -12.81 -1.05 -0.16
N GLY A 16 -12.22 -0.50 -1.23
CA GLY A 16 -11.68 -1.24 -2.36
C GLY A 16 -10.30 -1.84 -2.06
N ILE A 17 -9.84 -2.67 -2.98
CA ILE A 17 -8.50 -3.25 -2.97
C ILE A 17 -7.75 -2.78 -4.22
N GLY A 18 -6.50 -2.36 -4.06
CA GLY A 18 -5.61 -2.00 -5.17
C GLY A 18 -4.76 -3.19 -5.58
N ILE A 19 -4.62 -3.42 -6.89
CA ILE A 19 -3.72 -4.45 -7.45
C ILE A 19 -2.50 -3.75 -8.04
N LEU A 20 -1.33 -3.96 -7.44
CA LEU A 20 -0.07 -3.44 -7.95
C LEU A 20 0.31 -4.15 -9.26
N HIS A 21 0.72 -3.37 -10.25
CA HIS A 21 1.23 -3.93 -11.50
C HIS A 21 2.50 -4.76 -11.28
N SER A 22 2.74 -5.76 -12.14
CA SER A 22 3.91 -6.66 -12.06
C SER A 22 5.27 -5.97 -12.20
N ASN A 23 5.29 -4.66 -12.49
CA ASN A 23 6.50 -3.86 -12.66
C ASN A 23 6.81 -2.99 -11.43
N THR A 24 6.03 -3.10 -10.35
CA THR A 24 6.15 -2.24 -9.16
C THR A 24 6.51 -3.06 -7.92
N ALA A 25 7.35 -2.51 -7.03
CA ALA A 25 7.86 -3.20 -5.82
C ALA A 25 7.36 -2.58 -4.49
N LYS A 26 6.27 -1.79 -4.52
CA LYS A 26 5.84 -0.92 -3.40
C LYS A 26 4.79 -1.57 -2.47
N VAL A 27 4.90 -2.86 -2.15
CA VAL A 27 3.94 -3.53 -1.23
C VAL A 27 4.11 -3.03 0.20
N ARG A 28 5.36 -3.01 0.70
CA ARG A 28 5.66 -2.67 2.10
C ARG A 28 5.21 -1.26 2.47
N SER A 29 5.35 -0.30 1.56
CA SER A 29 4.94 1.08 1.80
C SER A 29 3.42 1.24 1.97
N ILE A 30 2.62 0.36 1.36
CA ILE A 30 1.15 0.41 1.52
C ILE A 30 0.74 -0.27 2.82
N LYS A 31 1.35 -1.42 3.16
CA LYS A 31 1.09 -2.11 4.44
C LYS A 31 1.55 -1.30 5.65
N ALA A 32 2.62 -0.52 5.51
CA ALA A 32 3.07 0.44 6.52
C ALA A 32 2.10 1.61 6.74
N ARG A 33 0.97 1.70 6.01
CA ARG A 33 -0.09 2.68 6.31
C ARG A 33 -1.06 2.19 7.40
N SER A 34 -0.97 0.92 7.82
CA SER A 34 -1.80 0.34 8.91
C SER A 34 -1.29 0.72 10.31
N VAL A 35 0.03 0.84 10.44
CA VAL A 35 0.72 1.29 11.64
C VAL A 35 1.59 2.45 11.17
N PRO A 36 1.48 3.68 11.69
CA PRO A 36 2.18 4.86 11.17
C PRO A 36 3.68 4.81 11.50
N LEU A 37 4.37 3.77 11.04
CA LEU A 37 5.81 3.63 11.07
C LEU A 37 6.36 4.23 9.79
N LEU A 38 7.02 5.38 9.94
CA LEU A 38 7.74 6.02 8.85
C LEU A 38 8.83 5.06 8.35
N SER A 39 8.79 4.69 7.07
CA SER A 39 9.76 3.75 6.50
C SER A 39 11.16 4.37 6.31
N ALA A 40 11.23 5.69 6.16
CA ALA A 40 12.46 6.46 6.07
C ALA A 40 12.24 7.85 6.73
N PRO A 41 12.21 7.92 8.07
CA PRO A 41 11.97 9.17 8.77
C PRO A 41 13.11 10.16 8.52
N VAL A 42 12.74 11.40 8.21
CA VAL A 42 13.69 12.52 8.11
C VAL A 42 13.80 13.16 9.48
N PHE A 43 15.03 13.37 9.94
CA PHE A 43 15.33 14.00 11.22
C PHE A 43 16.00 15.37 11.00
N MET A 44 15.55 16.38 11.74
CA MET A 44 16.11 17.73 11.69
C MET A 44 16.33 18.29 13.09
N SER A 45 17.23 19.25 13.21
CA SER A 45 17.51 19.97 14.45
C SER A 45 16.49 21.11 14.63
N PRO A 46 16.21 21.54 15.88
CA PRO A 46 15.29 22.66 16.14
C PRO A 46 15.78 23.99 15.53
N GLY A 47 17.08 24.12 15.24
CA GLY A 47 17.66 25.30 14.62
C GLY A 47 17.59 25.31 13.09
N ASP A 48 17.22 24.18 12.48
CA ASP A 48 17.18 24.04 11.03
C ASP A 48 15.95 24.73 10.42
N ARG A 49 15.97 24.87 9.09
CA ARG A 49 14.90 25.47 8.28
C ARG A 49 14.58 24.56 7.10
N ILE A 50 13.31 24.53 6.73
CA ILE A 50 12.84 23.77 5.56
C ILE A 50 12.56 24.76 4.45
N HIS A 51 13.52 24.86 3.52
CA HIS A 51 13.45 25.78 2.39
C HIS A 51 12.60 25.26 1.24
N ASN A 52 12.57 23.94 1.03
CA ASN A 52 11.78 23.30 -0.01
C ASN A 52 11.01 22.08 0.50
N ASP A 53 9.99 21.66 -0.24
CA ASP A 53 9.14 20.53 0.12
C ASP A 53 9.74 19.15 -0.18
N ASP A 54 10.92 19.08 -0.82
CA ASP A 54 11.66 17.83 -1.08
C ASP A 54 11.94 17.01 0.20
N VAL A 55 11.90 17.66 1.36
CA VAL A 55 12.07 17.02 2.68
C VAL A 55 10.87 16.14 3.03
N PHE A 56 9.71 16.41 2.43
CA PHE A 56 8.48 15.64 2.59
C PHE A 56 8.25 14.75 1.38
N ASP A 57 8.22 13.44 1.60
CA ASP A 57 7.57 12.54 0.66
C ASP A 57 6.09 12.50 1.04
N TYR A 58 5.23 13.26 0.37
CA TYR A 58 3.80 13.37 0.72
C TYR A 58 3.07 12.01 0.73
N ASP A 59 3.59 11.01 0.00
CA ASP A 59 3.02 9.67 -0.08
C ASP A 59 3.62 8.67 0.92
N VAL A 60 4.86 8.88 1.36
CA VAL A 60 5.63 7.92 2.17
C VAL A 60 6.07 8.47 3.53
N ASN A 61 6.48 9.74 3.59
CA ASN A 61 6.88 10.42 4.81
C ASN A 61 6.39 11.88 4.84
N PRO A 62 5.13 12.12 5.26
CA PRO A 62 4.59 13.47 5.38
C PRO A 62 5.08 14.20 6.64
N TYR A 63 5.98 13.60 7.43
CA TYR A 63 6.43 14.13 8.70
C TYR A 63 7.95 14.31 8.75
N VAL A 64 8.38 15.40 9.35
CA VAL A 64 9.77 15.62 9.77
C VAL A 64 9.83 15.47 11.27
N LEU A 65 10.71 14.60 11.77
CA LEU A 65 10.92 14.40 13.20
C LEU A 65 12.01 15.37 13.69
N VAL A 66 11.71 16.11 14.75
CA VAL A 66 12.63 17.10 15.30
C VAL A 66 13.31 16.50 16.52
N THR A 67 14.63 16.33 16.45
CA THR A 67 15.44 15.83 17.57
C THR A 67 16.45 16.88 18.01
N TRP A 68 16.92 16.80 19.25
CA TRP A 68 17.82 17.80 19.84
C TRP A 68 19.04 18.11 18.98
N SER A 69 19.59 17.11 18.29
CA SER A 69 20.78 17.25 17.43
C SER A 69 20.52 16.99 15.95
N GLY A 70 19.27 16.75 15.53
CA GLY A 70 18.94 16.32 14.17
C GLY A 70 19.31 14.86 13.82
N ALA A 71 19.86 14.10 14.79
CA ALA A 71 20.19 12.69 14.59
C ALA A 71 19.05 11.76 15.04
N PRO A 72 18.89 10.56 14.44
CA PRO A 72 17.88 9.57 14.83
C PRO A 72 18.01 9.07 16.27
N SER A 73 19.25 9.01 16.79
CA SER A 73 19.57 8.54 18.14
C SER A 73 19.38 9.60 19.22
N SER A 74 19.02 10.83 18.83
CA SER A 74 18.91 11.97 19.72
C SER A 74 17.50 12.11 20.29
N LYS A 75 17.37 12.82 21.41
CA LYS A 75 16.09 13.00 22.09
C LYS A 75 15.09 13.69 21.17
N ILE A 76 13.93 13.06 20.96
CA ILE A 76 12.82 13.65 20.18
C ILE A 76 12.19 14.82 20.95
N LEU A 77 12.03 15.94 20.26
CA LEU A 77 11.43 17.17 20.79
C LEU A 77 10.00 17.34 20.28
N GLY A 78 9.78 16.96 19.01
CA GLY A 78 8.53 17.19 18.32
C GLY A 78 8.53 16.60 16.92
N TYR A 79 7.49 16.92 16.17
CA TYR A 79 7.40 16.65 14.74
C TYR A 79 6.78 17.83 14.02
N MET A 80 6.88 17.79 12.70
CA MET A 80 6.28 18.75 11.81
C MET A 80 5.60 18.02 10.66
N ALA A 81 4.33 18.33 10.41
CA ALA A 81 3.59 17.76 9.30
C ALA A 81 3.69 18.65 8.06
N SER A 82 3.75 18.03 6.88
CA SER A 82 3.78 18.73 5.59
C SER A 82 2.59 19.69 5.43
N ARG A 83 1.39 19.29 5.87
CA ARG A 83 0.17 20.13 5.85
C ARG A 83 0.30 21.42 6.65
N ASP A 84 1.09 21.42 7.72
CA ASP A 84 1.25 22.57 8.61
C ASP A 84 2.36 23.48 8.07
N TRP A 85 3.40 22.89 7.46
CA TRP A 85 4.40 23.63 6.68
C TRP A 85 3.81 24.40 5.50
N VAL A 86 2.94 23.77 4.71
CA VAL A 86 2.33 24.41 3.54
C VAL A 86 1.51 25.65 3.92
N LYS A 87 1.00 25.71 5.16
CA LYS A 87 0.21 26.84 5.68
C LYS A 87 1.08 27.98 6.25
N LEU A 88 2.39 27.77 6.44
CA LEU A 88 3.27 28.80 6.96
C LEU A 88 3.47 29.92 5.92
N ALA A 89 3.21 31.16 6.34
CA ALA A 89 3.39 32.34 5.51
C ALA A 89 4.86 32.71 5.32
N ASP A 90 5.70 32.43 6.32
CA ASP A 90 7.14 32.65 6.29
C ASP A 90 7.89 31.32 6.47
N LYS A 91 8.70 30.96 5.48
CA LYS A 91 9.46 29.70 5.44
C LYS A 91 10.90 29.85 5.95
N GLU A 92 11.31 31.06 6.32
CA GLU A 92 12.62 31.35 6.91
C GLU A 92 12.63 31.22 8.44
N VAL A 93 11.48 30.85 9.03
CA VAL A 93 11.33 30.59 10.46
C VAL A 93 11.98 29.26 10.84
N LYS A 94 12.55 29.19 12.04
CA LYS A 94 13.17 27.96 12.56
C LYS A 94 12.11 26.93 12.90
N ILE A 95 12.44 25.65 12.71
CA ILE A 95 11.54 24.52 13.00
C ILE A 95 10.99 24.57 14.43
N TYR A 96 11.81 25.00 15.40
CA TYR A 96 11.40 25.10 16.80
C TYR A 96 10.14 25.94 17.05
N ASP A 97 9.94 27.02 16.28
CA ASP A 97 8.89 28.01 16.57
C ASP A 97 7.49 27.54 16.14
N TYR A 98 7.40 26.53 15.27
CA TYR A 98 6.14 26.02 14.73
C TYR A 98 5.98 24.49 14.82
N MET A 99 6.99 23.76 15.32
CA MET A 99 6.88 22.31 15.51
C MET A 99 5.81 21.96 16.56
N ILE A 100 5.19 20.79 16.38
CA ILE A 100 4.27 20.22 17.36
C ILE A 100 5.10 19.45 18.39
N SER A 101 4.98 19.81 19.67
CA SER A 101 5.77 19.19 20.74
C SER A 101 5.28 17.78 21.09
N CYS A 102 6.22 16.83 21.16
CA CYS A 102 5.94 15.42 21.46
C CYS A 102 6.03 15.05 22.95
N LYS A 103 6.06 16.03 23.87
CA LYS A 103 6.35 15.78 25.31
C LYS A 103 5.51 14.64 25.93
N ASP A 104 4.30 14.40 25.42
CA ASP A 104 3.36 13.41 25.94
C ASP A 104 3.07 12.23 24.98
N MET A 105 3.87 12.06 23.92
CA MET A 105 3.63 11.13 22.80
C MET A 105 4.81 10.23 22.45
N VAL A 106 5.81 10.11 23.32
CA VAL A 106 6.97 9.24 23.11
C VAL A 106 6.72 7.88 23.76
N PHE A 107 6.87 6.81 22.99
CA PHE A 107 6.71 5.43 23.47
C PHE A 107 8.05 4.68 23.45
N PRO A 108 8.38 3.86 24.45
CA PRO A 108 9.65 3.13 24.50
C PRO A 108 9.77 2.14 23.34
N TRP A 109 10.96 2.08 22.71
CA TRP A 109 11.23 1.24 21.54
C TRP A 109 11.05 -0.27 21.80
N SER A 110 11.20 -0.70 23.06
CA SER A 110 11.11 -2.10 23.50
C SER A 110 9.67 -2.60 23.71
N SER A 111 8.68 -1.82 23.26
CA SER A 111 7.27 -2.13 23.52
C SER A 111 6.64 -2.87 22.34
N ASP A 112 5.73 -3.79 22.67
CA ASP A 112 4.97 -4.55 21.69
C ASP A 112 3.92 -3.70 20.95
N LEU A 113 3.55 -4.11 19.73
CA LEU A 113 2.58 -3.43 18.87
C LEU A 113 1.21 -3.26 19.55
N GLY A 114 0.76 -4.27 20.31
CA GLY A 114 -0.53 -4.17 21.02
C GLY A 114 -0.53 -3.06 22.09
N LYS A 115 0.60 -2.84 22.77
CA LYS A 115 0.76 -1.76 23.77
C LYS A 115 0.81 -0.39 23.12
N ILE A 116 1.39 -0.29 21.91
CA ILE A 116 1.41 0.94 21.11
C ILE A 116 -0.03 1.31 20.69
N GLU A 117 -0.82 0.33 20.26
CA GLU A 117 -2.22 0.56 19.89
C GLU A 117 -3.09 1.03 21.06
N GLU A 118 -2.95 0.42 22.23
CA GLU A 118 -3.66 0.84 23.44
C GLU A 118 -3.28 2.26 23.86
N PHE A 119 -2.00 2.59 23.82
CA PHE A 119 -1.49 3.94 24.14
C PHE A 119 -2.04 5.00 23.17
N MET A 120 -2.06 4.70 21.87
CA MET A 120 -2.63 5.57 20.85
C MET A 120 -4.15 5.75 21.06
N ALA A 121 -4.87 4.67 21.39
CA ALA A 121 -6.30 4.70 21.66
C ALA A 121 -6.66 5.51 22.92
N GLU A 122 -5.86 5.42 23.99
CA GLU A 122 -6.06 6.21 25.22
C GLU A 122 -5.87 7.72 24.97
N LYS A 123 -4.85 8.09 24.19
CA LYS A 123 -4.55 9.50 23.90
C LYS A 123 -5.57 10.16 22.99
N VAL A 124 -6.11 9.44 22.00
CA VAL A 124 -7.23 9.92 21.16
C VAL A 124 -8.48 10.16 22.01
N ARG A 125 -8.77 9.31 23.01
CA ARG A 125 -9.92 9.51 23.93
C ARG A 125 -9.80 10.74 24.82
N ARG A 126 -8.58 11.19 25.14
CA ARG A 126 -8.31 12.35 26.01
C ARG A 126 -8.40 13.71 25.30
N GLY A 127 -8.85 13.75 24.04
CA GLY A 127 -9.03 15.00 23.29
C GLY A 127 -7.73 15.66 22.83
N ALA A 128 -6.64 14.89 22.72
CA ALA A 128 -5.37 15.35 22.16
C ALA A 128 -5.41 15.43 20.62
N ASP A 129 -6.47 15.99 20.04
CA ASP A 129 -6.63 16.13 18.58
C ASP A 129 -5.58 17.09 17.97
N GLN A 130 -4.95 17.95 18.78
CA GLN A 130 -3.97 18.93 18.30
C GLN A 130 -2.54 18.37 18.14
N GLY A 131 -2.25 17.18 18.66
CA GLY A 131 -0.89 16.62 18.67
C GLY A 131 -0.78 15.20 18.14
N VAL A 132 -1.90 14.46 18.04
CA VAL A 132 -1.90 13.18 17.36
C VAL A 132 -1.88 13.47 15.85
N PRO A 133 -0.83 13.08 15.10
CA PRO A 133 -0.88 13.20 13.65
C PRO A 133 -2.15 12.49 13.21
N GLU A 134 -3.09 13.19 12.56
CA GLU A 134 -4.28 12.55 12.00
C GLU A 134 -3.82 11.27 11.31
N VAL A 135 -4.11 10.15 11.95
CA VAL A 135 -3.96 8.83 11.36
C VAL A 135 -4.98 8.92 10.26
N GLY A 136 -4.52 9.26 9.04
CA GLY A 136 -5.38 9.59 7.91
C GLY A 136 -6.53 8.60 7.95
N GLY A 137 -7.74 9.11 8.17
CA GLY A 137 -8.80 8.41 8.91
C GLY A 137 -8.87 6.93 8.59
N ARG A 138 -9.30 6.08 9.55
CA ARG A 138 -9.44 4.62 9.34
C ARG A 138 -10.32 4.31 8.12
N VAL A 139 -9.73 4.34 6.94
CA VAL A 139 -10.39 4.08 5.66
C VAL A 139 -9.78 2.83 5.08
N GLY A 140 -9.63 1.81 5.93
CA GLY A 140 -9.27 0.46 5.55
C GLY A 140 -10.50 -0.46 5.56
N TRP A 141 -10.24 -1.76 5.58
CA TRP A 141 -11.26 -2.77 5.78
C TRP A 141 -11.82 -2.70 7.22
N PRO A 142 -12.99 -3.30 7.52
CA PRO A 142 -13.60 -3.24 8.86
C PRO A 142 -12.70 -3.71 10.02
N ASP A 143 -11.69 -4.54 9.74
CA ASP A 143 -10.66 -5.01 10.67
C ASP A 143 -9.54 -3.96 10.92
N GLY A 144 -9.61 -2.78 10.30
CA GLY A 144 -8.60 -1.72 10.41
C GLY A 144 -7.37 -1.96 9.53
N SER A 145 -7.31 -3.05 8.78
CA SER A 145 -6.17 -3.41 7.93
C SER A 145 -6.30 -2.83 6.52
N TRP A 146 -5.16 -2.59 5.88
CA TRP A 146 -5.09 -2.31 4.45
C TRP A 146 -4.88 -3.61 3.69
N LYS A 147 -5.76 -3.88 2.72
CA LYS A 147 -5.60 -5.01 1.81
C LYS A 147 -4.90 -4.54 0.53
N VAL A 148 -3.92 -5.32 0.08
CA VAL A 148 -3.09 -5.07 -1.11
C VAL A 148 -2.99 -6.34 -1.92
N GLY A 149 -3.30 -6.20 -3.21
CA GLY A 149 -2.97 -7.22 -4.18
C GLY A 149 -1.77 -6.87 -5.04
N ALA A 150 -1.18 -7.88 -5.67
CA ALA A 150 -0.14 -7.70 -6.67
C ALA A 150 -0.38 -8.62 -7.87
N ALA A 151 -0.12 -8.11 -9.07
CA ALA A 151 -0.14 -8.88 -10.30
C ALA A 151 1.23 -9.52 -10.56
N ILE A 152 1.22 -10.78 -10.99
CA ILE A 152 2.39 -11.48 -11.51
C ILE A 152 2.04 -12.11 -12.86
N ARG A 153 3.05 -12.42 -13.66
CA ARG A 153 2.86 -13.20 -14.89
C ARG A 153 3.02 -14.70 -14.55
N MET A 154 3.25 -15.52 -15.57
CA MET A 154 3.32 -16.98 -15.46
C MET A 154 4.68 -17.54 -15.89
N ARG A 155 5.76 -16.75 -15.79
CA ARG A 155 7.12 -17.24 -16.05
C ARG A 155 7.66 -17.93 -14.82
N GLU A 156 8.60 -18.84 -15.01
CA GLU A 156 9.22 -19.54 -13.88
C GLU A 156 9.92 -18.57 -12.90
N SER A 157 10.52 -17.50 -13.43
CA SER A 157 11.11 -16.41 -12.64
C SER A 157 10.09 -15.65 -11.77
N ASP A 158 8.80 -15.72 -12.08
CA ASP A 158 7.76 -15.06 -11.28
C ASP A 158 7.52 -15.79 -9.95
N LYS A 159 8.02 -17.02 -9.77
CA LYS A 159 7.94 -17.74 -8.48
C LYS A 159 8.81 -17.08 -7.41
N GLU A 160 10.01 -16.64 -7.78
CA GLU A 160 10.90 -15.88 -6.88
C GLU A 160 10.26 -14.54 -6.50
N ARG A 161 9.69 -13.84 -7.49
CA ARG A 161 8.95 -12.59 -7.27
C ARG A 161 7.75 -12.81 -6.33
N LEU A 162 7.00 -13.89 -6.51
CA LEU A 162 5.89 -14.23 -5.64
C LEU A 162 6.36 -14.41 -4.20
N GLU A 163 7.47 -15.13 -3.98
CA GLU A 163 8.04 -15.32 -2.65
C GLU A 163 8.39 -13.97 -1.99
N GLU A 164 8.99 -13.05 -2.73
CA GLU A 164 9.27 -11.69 -2.23
C GLU A 164 8.00 -10.91 -1.87
N LEU A 165 6.94 -11.03 -2.69
CA LEU A 165 5.65 -10.39 -2.45
C LEU A 165 4.96 -10.98 -1.21
N VAL A 166 4.98 -12.29 -1.05
CA VAL A 166 4.46 -12.97 0.16
C VAL A 166 5.24 -12.54 1.39
N LYS A 167 6.57 -12.48 1.33
CA LYS A 167 7.41 -11.93 2.41
C LYS A 167 7.10 -10.46 2.71
N ALA A 168 6.64 -9.70 1.73
CA ALA A 168 6.19 -8.33 1.92
C ALA A 168 4.74 -8.22 2.46
N GLY A 169 4.03 -9.35 2.56
CA GLY A 169 2.70 -9.44 3.14
C GLY A 169 1.57 -9.07 2.19
N ILE A 170 1.61 -9.46 0.92
CA ILE A 170 0.43 -9.31 0.03
C ILE A 170 -0.76 -10.14 0.55
N ASP A 171 -1.98 -9.65 0.34
CA ASP A 171 -3.21 -10.38 0.72
C ASP A 171 -3.74 -11.22 -0.44
N VAL A 172 -3.58 -10.74 -1.68
CA VAL A 172 -4.06 -11.43 -2.88
C VAL A 172 -3.04 -11.34 -4.01
N VAL A 173 -2.90 -12.42 -4.78
CA VAL A 173 -2.11 -12.42 -6.01
C VAL A 173 -3.03 -12.54 -7.22
N VAL A 174 -2.77 -11.74 -8.26
CA VAL A 174 -3.48 -11.79 -9.54
C VAL A 174 -2.57 -12.36 -10.61
N LEU A 175 -2.95 -13.47 -11.24
CA LEU A 175 -2.25 -14.00 -12.40
C LEU A 175 -2.70 -13.24 -13.64
N ASP A 176 -1.82 -12.41 -14.19
CA ASP A 176 -2.13 -11.50 -15.28
C ASP A 176 -1.83 -12.15 -16.64
N SER A 177 -2.90 -12.43 -17.39
CA SER A 177 -2.85 -12.94 -18.76
C SER A 177 -3.98 -12.36 -19.60
N SER A 178 -3.75 -12.17 -20.89
CA SER A 178 -4.83 -11.90 -21.85
C SER A 178 -5.77 -13.10 -22.01
N GLN A 179 -5.24 -14.33 -21.93
CA GLN A 179 -5.99 -15.59 -21.94
C GLN A 179 -5.41 -16.49 -20.83
N GLY A 180 -6.19 -16.71 -19.76
CA GLY A 180 -5.71 -17.39 -18.56
C GLY A 180 -5.87 -18.90 -18.53
N ASN A 181 -6.72 -19.48 -19.38
CA ASN A 181 -6.90 -20.93 -19.49
C ASN A 181 -5.74 -21.57 -20.27
N SER A 182 -4.60 -21.69 -19.58
CA SER A 182 -3.38 -22.32 -20.07
C SER A 182 -2.84 -23.32 -19.04
N ILE A 183 -2.06 -24.29 -19.50
CA ILE A 183 -1.40 -25.27 -18.62
C ILE A 183 -0.49 -24.55 -17.62
N TYR A 184 0.27 -23.55 -18.07
CA TYR A 184 1.16 -22.76 -17.22
C TYR A 184 0.43 -22.08 -16.06
N GLN A 185 -0.74 -21.46 -16.33
CA GLN A 185 -1.52 -20.82 -15.28
C GLN A 185 -2.09 -21.85 -14.30
N ILE A 186 -2.61 -22.97 -14.80
CA ILE A 186 -3.16 -24.05 -13.97
C ILE A 186 -2.08 -24.66 -13.06
N GLU A 187 -0.89 -24.90 -13.58
CA GLU A 187 0.24 -25.41 -12.80
C GLU A 187 0.70 -24.39 -11.75
N LEU A 188 0.74 -23.10 -12.11
CA LEU A 188 1.09 -22.05 -11.18
C LEU A 188 0.06 -21.91 -10.06
N ILE A 189 -1.24 -21.98 -10.35
CA ILE A 189 -2.30 -21.98 -9.31
C ILE A 189 -2.06 -23.12 -8.31
N LYS A 190 -1.86 -24.35 -8.81
CA LYS A 190 -1.61 -25.52 -7.97
C LYS A 190 -0.34 -25.36 -7.13
N TYR A 191 0.72 -24.78 -7.70
CA TYR A 191 1.94 -24.47 -6.98
C TYR A 191 1.70 -23.45 -5.85
N ILE A 192 0.99 -22.35 -6.14
CA ILE A 192 0.70 -21.30 -5.17
C ILE A 192 -0.14 -21.86 -4.02
N LYS A 193 -1.25 -22.55 -4.30
CA LYS A 193 -2.12 -23.11 -3.26
C LYS A 193 -1.42 -24.19 -2.42
N LYS A 194 -0.40 -24.86 -2.97
CA LYS A 194 0.43 -25.84 -2.23
C LYS A 194 1.44 -25.15 -1.30
N MET A 195 2.07 -24.07 -1.76
CA MET A 195 3.15 -23.40 -1.02
C MET A 195 2.62 -22.34 -0.03
N TYR A 196 1.52 -21.68 -0.39
CA TYR A 196 0.94 -20.54 0.30
C TYR A 196 -0.58 -20.74 0.40
N SER A 197 -1.01 -21.63 1.29
CA SER A 197 -2.44 -21.98 1.46
C SER A 197 -3.32 -20.79 1.79
N ASP A 198 -2.76 -19.82 2.53
CA ASP A 198 -3.47 -18.67 3.08
C ASP A 198 -3.50 -17.48 2.11
N LEU A 199 -2.79 -17.58 0.97
CA LEU A 199 -2.78 -16.55 -0.06
C LEU A 199 -3.97 -16.73 -1.00
N ASP A 200 -4.78 -15.70 -1.13
CA ASP A 200 -5.86 -15.66 -2.10
C ASP A 200 -5.29 -15.49 -3.52
N VAL A 201 -5.78 -16.30 -4.45
CA VAL A 201 -5.35 -16.31 -5.84
C VAL A 201 -6.52 -15.91 -6.74
N VAL A 202 -6.32 -14.87 -7.54
CA VAL A 202 -7.26 -14.44 -8.59
C VAL A 202 -6.62 -14.73 -9.95
N CYS A 203 -7.35 -15.37 -10.85
CA CYS A 203 -6.81 -15.78 -12.16
C CYS A 203 -7.69 -15.36 -13.32
N GLY A 204 -7.07 -15.30 -14.49
CA GLY A 204 -7.72 -14.87 -15.71
C GLY A 204 -6.70 -14.44 -16.76
N ASN A 205 -7.13 -13.80 -17.84
CA ASN A 205 -8.54 -13.48 -18.10
C ASN A 205 -9.30 -14.65 -18.73
N VAL A 206 -10.59 -14.76 -18.43
CA VAL A 206 -11.51 -15.76 -19.02
C VAL A 206 -12.68 -15.10 -19.72
N LEU A 207 -13.25 -15.79 -20.71
CA LEU A 207 -14.41 -15.37 -21.51
C LEU A 207 -15.55 -16.40 -21.52
N THR A 208 -15.22 -17.69 -21.35
CA THR A 208 -16.19 -18.79 -21.43
C THR A 208 -16.35 -19.50 -20.11
N VAL A 209 -17.49 -20.17 -19.95
CA VAL A 209 -17.78 -21.01 -18.78
C VAL A 209 -16.76 -22.15 -18.67
N SER A 210 -16.36 -22.75 -19.78
CA SER A 210 -15.36 -23.84 -19.78
C SER A 210 -13.98 -23.38 -19.29
N GLN A 211 -13.53 -22.19 -19.70
CA GLN A 211 -12.28 -21.59 -19.20
C GLN A 211 -12.37 -21.33 -17.70
N ALA A 212 -13.48 -20.75 -17.23
CA ALA A 212 -13.72 -20.52 -15.82
C ALA A 212 -13.72 -21.83 -15.01
N GLN A 213 -14.41 -22.87 -15.51
CA GLN A 213 -14.50 -24.17 -14.86
C GLN A 213 -13.12 -24.82 -14.69
N ASN A 214 -12.25 -24.75 -15.69
CA ASN A 214 -10.89 -25.28 -15.61
C ASN A 214 -10.07 -24.59 -14.50
N LEU A 215 -10.15 -23.26 -14.39
CA LEU A 215 -9.42 -22.50 -13.37
C LEU A 215 -10.01 -22.72 -11.96
N ILE A 216 -11.34 -22.84 -11.84
CA ILE A 216 -12.01 -23.21 -10.58
C ILE A 216 -11.55 -24.59 -10.11
N GLN A 217 -11.50 -25.57 -11.02
CA GLN A 217 -11.00 -26.92 -10.70
C GLN A 217 -9.52 -26.93 -10.32
N ALA A 218 -8.73 -25.97 -10.80
CA ALA A 218 -7.34 -25.81 -10.38
C ALA A 218 -7.19 -25.28 -8.94
N GLY A 219 -8.26 -24.72 -8.36
CA GLY A 219 -8.28 -24.21 -6.98
C GLY A 219 -8.10 -22.69 -6.86
N VAL A 220 -8.52 -21.92 -7.86
CA VAL A 220 -8.52 -20.46 -7.79
C VAL A 220 -9.60 -19.93 -6.84
N ASP A 221 -9.29 -18.85 -6.11
CA ASP A 221 -10.22 -18.20 -5.16
C ASP A 221 -11.08 -17.11 -5.83
N GLY A 222 -10.62 -16.55 -6.96
CA GLY A 222 -11.38 -15.59 -7.75
C GLY A 222 -11.07 -15.60 -9.25
N LEU A 223 -12.04 -15.16 -10.06
CA LEU A 223 -11.89 -15.08 -11.52
C LEU A 223 -11.90 -13.63 -12.01
N ARG A 224 -10.97 -13.32 -12.92
CA ARG A 224 -10.94 -12.09 -13.71
C ARG A 224 -11.53 -12.36 -15.09
N VAL A 225 -12.69 -11.75 -15.35
CA VAL A 225 -13.47 -11.97 -16.58
C VAL A 225 -13.33 -10.75 -17.50
N GLY A 226 -13.13 -11.02 -18.80
CA GLY A 226 -13.12 -10.00 -19.85
C GLY A 226 -11.84 -10.01 -20.70
N MET A 227 -11.98 -9.91 -22.01
CA MET A 227 -10.87 -9.88 -22.96
C MET A 227 -11.28 -9.01 -24.16
N GLY A 228 -10.48 -7.98 -24.45
CA GLY A 228 -10.78 -7.02 -25.50
C GLY A 228 -11.81 -5.94 -25.15
N SER A 229 -12.34 -5.91 -23.93
CA SER A 229 -13.34 -4.92 -23.49
C SER A 229 -12.75 -3.67 -22.81
N GLY A 230 -11.42 -3.62 -22.63
CA GLY A 230 -10.75 -2.47 -22.04
C GLY A 230 -10.74 -1.27 -22.99
N SER A 231 -10.83 -0.06 -22.45
CA SER A 231 -10.87 1.20 -23.23
C SER A 231 -9.69 1.39 -24.18
N ILE A 232 -8.51 0.86 -23.82
CA ILE A 232 -7.29 0.91 -24.62
C ILE A 232 -6.95 -0.43 -25.29
N CYS A 233 -7.80 -1.45 -25.13
CA CYS A 233 -7.48 -2.82 -25.51
C CYS A 233 -7.86 -3.07 -26.98
N THR A 234 -6.87 -3.32 -27.84
CA THR A 234 -7.08 -3.65 -29.27
C THR A 234 -7.18 -5.15 -29.53
N THR A 235 -7.29 -5.98 -28.48
CA THR A 235 -7.24 -7.45 -28.63
C THR A 235 -8.27 -7.94 -29.63
N GLN A 236 -9.52 -7.46 -29.60
CA GLN A 236 -10.55 -7.88 -30.54
C GLN A 236 -10.25 -7.52 -32.01
N GLU A 237 -9.53 -6.42 -32.24
CA GLU A 237 -9.17 -5.94 -33.58
C GLU A 237 -7.98 -6.73 -34.16
N VAL A 238 -6.98 -7.00 -33.33
CA VAL A 238 -5.72 -7.63 -33.75
C VAL A 238 -5.78 -9.16 -33.72
N TRP A 239 -6.47 -9.70 -32.73
CA TRP A 239 -6.62 -11.14 -32.48
C TRP A 239 -8.11 -11.41 -32.39
N VAL A 240 -8.72 -12.01 -33.42
CA VAL A 240 -10.18 -12.24 -33.55
C VAL A 240 -10.73 -13.11 -32.40
N GLY A 241 -10.79 -12.55 -31.20
CA GLY A 241 -10.83 -13.24 -29.93
C GLY A 241 -11.16 -12.23 -28.84
N GLY A 242 -12.34 -12.37 -28.27
CA GLY A 242 -12.91 -11.44 -27.31
C GLY A 242 -14.42 -11.65 -27.19
N ARG A 243 -15.03 -11.01 -26.19
CA ARG A 243 -16.49 -10.99 -26.03
C ARG A 243 -16.90 -9.63 -25.51
N GLY A 244 -18.02 -9.09 -26.01
CA GLY A 244 -18.62 -7.89 -25.46
C GLY A 244 -18.92 -8.09 -23.97
N GLN A 245 -18.46 -7.15 -23.14
CA GLN A 245 -18.77 -7.16 -21.71
C GLN A 245 -20.12 -6.44 -21.53
N VAL A 246 -21.09 -7.14 -20.93
CA VAL A 246 -22.42 -6.60 -20.59
C VAL A 246 -22.57 -6.45 -19.08
#